data_AF-A0A7Y6PUG6-F1
#
_entry.id   AF-A0A7Y6PUG6-F1
#
_cell.length_a   1.000
_cell.length_b   1.000
_cell.length_c   1.000
_cell.angle_alpha   90.00
_cell.angle_beta   90.00
_cell.angle_gamma   90.00
#
_symmetry.space_group_name_H-M   'P 1'
#
loop_
_entity.id
_entity.type
_entity.pdbx_description
1 polymer ?
#
loop_
_entity_poly.entity_id
_entity_poly.type
_entity_poly.pdbx_seq_one_letter_code
_entity_poly.pdbx_strand_id
1 'polypeptide(L)'
;MKLTKDQVASVVAEASTKMSDPNYASVMVGGFVQQQTPVSNFISAHERELGGAEGVVNVIFHCALVAQCYQRNGGKVRTLSYEDLDAAARGEPLVRLEKAQLPLHEFIKANVENEDAQKLIAMIALAIDGMS
;
A
#
# COMPACT_ATOMS: atom_id res chain seq x y z
N MET A 1 -1.83 -2.87 14.69
CA MET A 1 -1.86 -1.53 15.32
C MET A 1 -2.91 -0.66 14.63
N LYS A 2 -3.83 -0.01 15.35
CA LYS A 2 -4.82 0.91 14.74
C LYS A 2 -4.21 2.27 14.42
N LEU A 3 -4.26 2.67 13.16
CA LEU A 3 -3.82 4.01 12.72
C LEU A 3 -4.94 5.02 12.92
N THR A 4 -4.59 6.24 13.30
CA THR A 4 -5.52 7.37 13.32
C THR A 4 -5.54 8.10 11.98
N LYS A 5 -6.59 8.90 11.75
CA LYS A 5 -6.69 9.75 10.56
C LYS A 5 -5.53 10.72 10.45
N ASP A 6 -5.14 11.36 11.55
CA ASP A 6 -4.04 12.32 11.58
C ASP A 6 -2.69 11.68 11.26
N GLN A 7 -2.48 10.42 11.69
CA GLN A 7 -1.26 9.67 11.38
C GLN A 7 -1.14 9.39 9.88
N VAL A 8 -2.23 8.93 9.24
CA VAL A 8 -2.24 8.70 7.78
C VAL A 8 -2.11 10.02 7.03
N ALA A 9 -2.87 11.05 7.42
CA ALA A 9 -2.84 12.37 6.78
C ALA A 9 -1.44 13.01 6.85
N SER A 10 -0.73 12.86 7.96
CA SER A 10 0.64 13.37 8.12
C SER A 10 1.61 12.75 7.11
N VAL A 11 1.55 11.43 6.90
CA VAL A 11 2.39 10.74 5.91
C VAL A 11 2.05 11.20 4.48
N VAL A 12 0.76 11.31 4.16
CA VAL A 12 0.30 11.73 2.83
C VAL A 12 0.68 13.18 2.52
N ALA A 13 0.54 14.08 3.50
CA ALA A 13 0.93 15.49 3.35
C ALA A 13 2.45 15.63 3.12
N GLU A 14 3.25 14.87 3.86
CA GLU A 14 4.70 14.84 3.66
C GLU A 14 5.08 14.28 2.29
N ALA A 15 4.46 13.17 1.88
CA ALA A 15 4.67 12.57 0.56
C ALA A 15 4.32 13.58 -0.55
N SER A 16 3.17 14.27 -0.43
CA SER A 16 2.74 15.30 -1.37
C SER A 16 3.73 16.45 -1.49
N THR A 17 4.34 16.85 -0.37
CA THR A 17 5.39 17.88 -0.36
C THR A 17 6.65 17.38 -1.07
N LYS A 18 7.06 16.13 -0.82
CA LYS A 18 8.25 15.52 -1.42
C LYS A 18 8.08 15.14 -2.89
N MET A 19 6.85 15.05 -3.40
CA MET A 19 6.59 14.78 -4.82
C MET A 19 7.12 15.87 -5.76
N SER A 20 7.50 17.06 -5.24
CA SER A 20 8.25 18.05 -6.04
C SER A 20 9.68 17.60 -6.37
N ASP A 21 10.25 16.64 -5.62
CA ASP A 21 11.52 16.00 -5.96
C ASP A 21 11.27 14.91 -7.02
N PRO A 22 11.82 15.06 -8.23
CA PRO A 22 11.61 14.11 -9.32
C PRO A 22 12.12 12.69 -9.01
N ASN A 23 12.99 12.52 -8.01
CA ASN A 23 13.52 11.21 -7.62
C ASN A 23 12.74 10.54 -6.48
N TYR A 24 11.88 11.28 -5.77
CA TYR A 24 11.23 10.79 -4.55
C TYR A 24 10.41 9.51 -4.81
N ALA A 25 9.57 9.52 -5.85
CA ALA A 25 8.77 8.37 -6.23
C ALA A 25 9.64 7.15 -6.59
N SER A 26 10.71 7.37 -7.37
CA SER A 26 11.66 6.31 -7.76
C SER A 26 12.38 5.69 -6.56
N VAL A 27 12.81 6.50 -5.59
CA VAL A 27 13.45 6.02 -4.35
C VAL A 27 12.46 5.24 -3.49
N MET A 28 11.24 5.75 -3.33
CA MET A 28 10.17 5.09 -2.59
C MET A 28 9.83 3.71 -3.17
N VAL A 29 9.59 3.67 -4.48
CA VAL A 29 9.28 2.44 -5.21
C VAL A 29 10.45 1.47 -5.13
N GLY A 30 11.67 1.92 -5.43
CA GLY A 30 12.86 1.06 -5.37
C GLY A 30 13.12 0.48 -3.98
N GLY A 31 12.98 1.29 -2.93
CA GLY A 31 13.13 0.83 -1.54
C GLY A 31 12.07 -0.19 -1.16
N PHE A 32 10.82 0.03 -1.56
CA PHE A 32 9.75 -0.94 -1.31
C PHE A 32 9.99 -2.25 -2.07
N VAL A 33 10.39 -2.19 -3.35
CA VAL A 33 10.69 -3.38 -4.16
C VAL A 33 11.79 -4.22 -3.54
N GLN A 34 12.85 -3.60 -3.02
CA GLN A 34 13.95 -4.31 -2.35
C GLN A 34 13.52 -4.97 -1.04
N GLN A 35 12.64 -4.33 -0.26
CA GLN A 35 12.19 -4.86 1.03
C GLN A 35 11.04 -5.86 0.92
N GLN A 36 10.21 -5.72 -0.11
CA GLN A 36 8.95 -6.42 -0.34
C GLN A 36 8.95 -7.08 -1.72
N THR A 37 10.03 -7.78 -2.08
CA THR A 37 10.15 -8.49 -3.37
C THR A 37 8.96 -9.40 -3.68
N PRO A 38 8.45 -10.23 -2.73
CA PRO A 38 7.29 -11.08 -3.02
C PRO A 38 6.04 -10.28 -3.39
N VAL A 39 5.78 -9.18 -2.67
CA VAL A 39 4.66 -8.28 -2.95
C VAL A 39 4.82 -7.62 -4.31
N SER A 40 6.04 -7.19 -4.63
CA SER A 40 6.32 -6.50 -5.90
C SER A 40 6.15 -7.43 -7.09
N ASN A 41 6.61 -8.68 -6.99
CA ASN A 41 6.37 -9.71 -8.00
C ASN A 41 4.88 -10.01 -8.14
N PHE A 42 4.16 -10.09 -7.03
CA PHE A 42 2.72 -10.30 -7.02
C PHE A 42 1.97 -9.15 -7.72
N ILE A 43 2.30 -7.89 -7.42
CA ILE A 43 1.69 -6.73 -8.08
C ILE A 43 2.00 -6.74 -9.59
N SER A 44 3.24 -7.02 -9.98
CA SER A 44 3.64 -7.10 -11.39
C SER A 44 2.86 -8.18 -12.17
N ALA A 45 2.43 -9.26 -11.50
CA ALA A 45 1.58 -10.27 -12.14
C ALA A 45 0.18 -9.74 -12.53
N HIS A 46 -0.23 -8.59 -11.98
CA HIS A 46 -1.49 -7.91 -12.27
C HIS A 46 -1.31 -6.72 -13.24
N GLU A 47 -0.18 -6.67 -13.98
CA GLU A 47 0.15 -5.55 -14.86
C GLU A 47 -0.99 -5.18 -15.83
N ARG A 48 -1.66 -6.19 -16.39
CA ARG A 48 -2.70 -5.98 -17.39
C ARG A 48 -3.92 -5.27 -16.80
N GLU A 49 -4.36 -5.69 -15.62
CA GLU A 49 -5.48 -5.11 -14.89
C GLU A 49 -5.16 -3.68 -14.42
N LEU A 50 -3.89 -3.42 -14.14
CA LEU A 50 -3.40 -2.12 -13.68
C LEU A 50 -3.16 -1.11 -14.82
N GLY A 51 -3.25 -1.52 -16.08
CA GLY A 51 -3.04 -0.64 -17.23
C GLY A 51 -1.57 -0.51 -17.66
N GLY A 52 -0.75 -1.53 -17.37
CA GLY A 52 0.67 -1.58 -17.76
C GLY A 52 1.64 -1.22 -16.64
N ALA A 53 2.91 -1.15 -16.99
CA ALA A 53 4.01 -0.89 -16.06
C ALA A 53 3.83 0.38 -15.20
N GLU A 54 3.24 1.45 -15.73
CA GLU A 54 2.97 2.67 -14.95
C GLU A 54 1.98 2.41 -13.81
N GLY A 55 0.93 1.63 -14.08
CA GLY A 55 -0.04 1.21 -13.06
C GLY A 55 0.59 0.37 -11.96
N VAL A 56 1.49 -0.55 -12.32
CA VAL A 56 2.28 -1.34 -11.36
C VAL A 56 3.10 -0.44 -10.45
N VAL A 57 3.84 0.52 -11.03
CA VAL A 57 4.66 1.48 -10.26
C VAL A 57 3.79 2.31 -9.32
N ASN A 58 2.62 2.77 -9.79
CA ASN A 58 1.68 3.55 -8.98
C ASN A 58 1.14 2.75 -7.79
N VAL A 59 0.78 1.47 -7.98
CA VAL A 59 0.35 0.58 -6.89
C VAL A 59 1.47 0.36 -5.87
N ILE A 60 2.70 0.11 -6.34
CA ILE A 60 3.86 -0.06 -5.46
C ILE A 60 4.09 1.20 -4.62
N PHE A 61 4.00 2.38 -5.24
CA PHE A 61 4.15 3.66 -4.52
C PHE A 61 3.12 3.81 -3.40
N HIS A 62 1.84 3.52 -3.67
CA HIS A 62 0.80 3.57 -2.64
C HIS A 62 0.99 2.52 -1.54
N CYS A 63 1.45 1.32 -1.88
CA CYS A 63 1.80 0.30 -0.89
C CYS A 63 2.98 0.74 0.00
N ALA A 64 3.95 1.47 -0.57
CA ALA A 64 5.04 2.07 0.19
C ALA A 64 4.55 3.13 1.18
N LEU A 65 3.58 3.98 0.79
CA LEU A 65 2.94 4.93 1.70
C LEU A 65 2.19 4.26 2.83
N VAL A 66 1.45 3.18 2.54
CA VAL A 66 0.78 2.38 3.57
C VAL A 66 1.81 1.81 4.55
N ALA A 67 2.90 1.21 4.07
CA ALA A 67 3.96 0.69 4.93
C ALA A 67 4.59 1.79 5.80
N GLN A 68 4.82 2.98 5.25
CA GLN A 68 5.32 4.13 6.02
C GLN A 68 4.37 4.58 7.12
N CYS A 69 3.05 4.51 6.90
CA CYS A 69 2.07 4.81 7.95
C CYS A 69 2.28 3.90 9.17
N TYR A 70 2.54 2.61 8.97
CA TYR A 70 2.85 1.71 10.09
C TYR A 70 4.23 2.01 10.70
N GLN A 71 5.28 2.07 9.88
CA GLN A 71 6.66 2.24 10.35
C GLN A 71 6.84 3.51 11.19
N ARG A 72 6.26 4.64 10.78
CA ARG A 72 6.41 5.92 11.50
C ARG A 72 5.63 5.99 12.80
N ASN A 73 4.64 5.13 12.97
CA ASN A 73 3.76 5.12 14.14
C ASN A 73 4.05 3.96 15.10
N GLY A 74 5.23 3.33 14.97
CA GLY A 74 5.70 2.26 15.86
C GLY A 74 5.30 0.85 15.42
N GLY A 75 4.61 0.72 14.29
CA GLY A 75 4.31 -0.56 13.65
C GLY A 75 5.56 -1.18 13.01
N LYS A 76 5.63 -2.51 13.00
CA LYS A 76 6.70 -3.25 12.33
C LYS A 76 6.19 -3.81 11.00
N VAL A 77 6.86 -3.46 9.91
CA VAL A 77 6.56 -4.02 8.59
C VAL A 77 7.66 -5.00 8.23
N ARG A 78 7.45 -6.30 8.49
CA ARG A 78 8.34 -7.36 7.98
C ARG A 78 8.08 -7.59 6.48
N THR A 79 9.01 -8.27 5.82
CA THR A 79 8.77 -8.78 4.46
C THR A 79 7.59 -9.76 4.48
N LEU A 80 6.62 -9.53 3.59
CA LEU A 80 5.44 -10.39 3.41
C LEU A 80 5.80 -11.63 2.57
N SER A 81 5.24 -12.78 2.93
CA SER A 81 5.29 -14.02 2.14
C SER A 81 4.07 -14.12 1.22
N TYR A 82 4.09 -15.07 0.28
CA TYR A 82 2.88 -15.38 -0.52
C TYR A 82 1.73 -15.91 0.34
N GLU A 83 2.01 -16.62 1.43
CA GLU A 83 0.98 -17.09 2.38
C GLU A 83 0.27 -15.90 3.06
N ASP A 84 1.00 -14.84 3.39
CA ASP A 84 0.41 -13.61 3.93
C ASP A 84 -0.54 -12.96 2.91
N LEU A 85 -0.15 -12.95 1.64
CA LEU A 85 -0.95 -12.41 0.54
C LEU A 85 -2.20 -13.26 0.29
N ASP A 86 -2.08 -14.59 0.28
CA ASP A 86 -3.20 -15.52 0.12
C ASP A 86 -4.20 -15.41 1.28
N ALA A 87 -3.72 -15.20 2.50
CA ALA A 87 -4.59 -14.95 3.65
C ALA A 87 -5.35 -13.62 3.52
N ALA A 88 -4.68 -12.58 3.00
CA ALA A 88 -5.26 -11.28 2.77
C ALA A 88 -6.27 -11.26 1.61
N ALA A 89 -6.07 -12.09 0.57
CA ALA A 89 -6.92 -12.19 -0.62
C ALA A 89 -8.33 -12.76 -0.34
N ARG A 90 -8.60 -13.27 0.86
CA ARG A 90 -9.90 -13.89 1.19
C ARG A 90 -11.01 -12.85 1.34
N GLY A 91 -12.05 -12.96 0.52
CA GLY A 91 -13.23 -12.08 0.55
C GLY A 91 -12.95 -10.68 0.01
N GLU A 92 -13.86 -9.74 0.25
CA GLU A 92 -13.77 -8.38 -0.29
C GLU A 92 -12.75 -7.49 0.48
N PRO A 93 -11.59 -7.16 -0.10
CA PRO A 93 -10.50 -6.51 0.63
C PRO A 93 -10.85 -5.08 1.07
N LEU A 94 -11.57 -4.31 0.25
CA LEU A 94 -11.95 -2.94 0.60
C LEU A 94 -12.91 -2.89 1.80
N VAL A 95 -13.89 -3.78 1.85
CA VAL A 95 -14.85 -3.90 2.97
C VAL A 95 -14.15 -4.36 4.24
N ARG A 96 -13.21 -5.31 4.12
CA ARG A 96 -12.41 -5.77 5.26
C ARG A 96 -11.50 -4.66 5.78
N LEU A 97 -10.85 -3.91 4.89
CA LEU A 97 -9.98 -2.81 5.26
C LEU A 97 -10.76 -1.66 5.90
N GLU A 98 -11.97 -1.35 5.43
CA GLU A 98 -12.82 -0.32 6.07
C GLU A 98 -13.05 -0.63 7.56
N LYS A 99 -13.33 -1.89 7.88
CA LYS A 99 -13.52 -2.36 9.27
C LYS A 99 -12.21 -2.38 10.05
N ALA A 100 -11.14 -2.86 9.42
CA ALA A 100 -9.84 -3.06 10.06
C ALA A 100 -9.02 -1.77 10.21
N GLN A 101 -9.08 -0.85 9.26
CA GLN A 101 -8.31 0.40 9.18
C GLN A 101 -9.02 1.44 8.31
N LEU A 102 -10.14 1.99 8.81
CA LEU A 102 -10.92 3.00 8.11
C LEU A 102 -10.07 4.16 7.52
N PRO A 103 -9.07 4.73 8.23
CA PRO A 103 -8.24 5.79 7.65
C PRO A 103 -7.46 5.39 6.40
N LEU A 104 -6.96 4.15 6.32
CA LEU A 104 -6.28 3.64 5.13
C LEU A 104 -7.28 3.38 3.99
N HIS A 105 -8.48 2.88 4.31
CA HIS A 105 -9.55 2.74 3.34
C HIS A 105 -9.93 4.09 2.72
N GLU A 106 -10.19 5.13 3.54
CA GLU A 106 -10.49 6.48 3.08
C GLU A 106 -9.36 7.04 2.19
N PHE A 107 -8.11 6.84 2.59
CA PHE A 107 -6.94 7.24 1.80
C PHE A 107 -6.94 6.59 0.41
N ILE A 108 -7.09 5.27 0.33
CA ILE A 108 -7.08 4.54 -0.95
C ILE A 108 -8.21 5.03 -1.86
N LYS A 109 -9.43 5.16 -1.32
CA LYS A 109 -10.59 5.64 -2.08
C LYS A 109 -10.42 7.06 -2.63
N ALA A 110 -9.69 7.93 -1.91
CA ALA A 110 -9.49 9.32 -2.30
C ALA A 110 -8.33 9.53 -3.29
N ASN A 111 -7.36 8.61 -3.37
CA ASN A 111 -6.12 8.83 -4.13
C ASN A 111 -5.91 7.86 -5.30
N VAL A 112 -6.70 6.79 -5.40
CA VAL A 112 -6.54 5.77 -6.43
C VAL A 112 -7.84 5.65 -7.21
N GLU A 113 -7.84 5.91 -8.51
CA GLU A 113 -9.07 5.87 -9.33
C GLU A 113 -9.42 4.44 -9.79
N ASN A 114 -8.43 3.69 -10.26
CA ASN A 114 -8.61 2.32 -10.74
C ASN A 114 -9.06 1.40 -9.59
N GLU A 115 -10.22 0.75 -9.74
CA GLU A 115 -10.80 -0.11 -8.70
C GLU A 115 -9.99 -1.38 -8.42
N ASP A 116 -9.36 -1.96 -9.44
CA ASP A 116 -8.51 -3.14 -9.27
C ASP A 116 -7.23 -2.77 -8.50
N ALA A 117 -6.67 -1.59 -8.79
CA ALA A 117 -5.58 -1.01 -8.00
C ALA A 117 -6.01 -0.77 -6.54
N GLN A 118 -7.21 -0.19 -6.30
CA GLN A 118 -7.73 0.00 -4.95
C GLN A 118 -7.84 -1.33 -4.18
N LYS A 119 -8.42 -2.37 -4.80
CA LYS A 119 -8.56 -3.70 -4.18
C LYS A 119 -7.22 -4.33 -3.87
N LEU A 120 -6.26 -4.22 -4.80
CA LEU A 120 -4.92 -4.75 -4.64
C LEU A 120 -4.15 -4.06 -3.50
N ILE A 121 -4.19 -2.73 -3.45
CA ILE A 121 -3.57 -1.96 -2.37
C ILE A 121 -4.25 -2.29 -1.03
N ALA A 122 -5.58 -2.41 -1.01
CA ALA A 122 -6.31 -2.74 0.20
C ALA A 122 -5.97 -4.14 0.74
N MET A 123 -5.80 -5.11 -0.15
CA MET A 123 -5.34 -6.45 0.22
C MET A 123 -3.94 -6.42 0.82
N ILE A 124 -3.00 -5.70 0.20
CA ILE A 124 -1.64 -5.57 0.73
C ILE A 124 -1.64 -4.82 2.07
N ALA A 125 -2.48 -3.79 2.22
CA ALA A 125 -2.67 -3.08 3.48
C ALA A 125 -3.18 -4.00 4.60
N LEU A 126 -4.11 -4.92 4.29
CA LEU A 126 -4.59 -5.94 5.23
C LEU A 126 -3.49 -6.94 5.61
N ALA A 127 -2.64 -7.33 4.65
CA ALA A 127 -1.49 -8.20 4.93
C ALA A 127 -0.51 -7.51 5.89
N ILE A 128 -0.24 -6.21 5.71
CA ILE A 128 0.60 -5.43 6.63
C ILE A 128 -0.08 -5.25 8.00
N ASP A 129 -1.38 -4.95 8.02
CA ASP A 129 -2.17 -4.76 9.26
C ASP A 129 -2.21 -6.03 10.12
N GLY A 130 -2.43 -7.19 9.50
CA GLY A 130 -2.50 -8.48 10.20
C GLY A 130 -1.20 -8.89 10.91
N MET A 131 -0.10 -8.19 10.64
CA MET A 131 1.20 -8.37 11.31
C MET A 131 1.56 -7.29 12.32
N SER A 132 0.87 -6.13 12.26
CA SER A 132 1.20 -4.91 13.01
C SER A 132 0.42 -4.81 14.30
#